data_AF-A0A1Y3PIY7-F1
#
_entry.id   AF-A0A1Y3PIY7-F1
#
_cell.length_a   1.000
_cell.length_b   1.000
_cell.length_c   1.000
_cell.angle_alpha   90.00
_cell.angle_beta   90.00
_cell.angle_gamma   90.00
#
_symmetry.space_group_name_H-M   'P 1'
#
loop_
_entity.id
_entity.type
_entity.pdbx_description
1 polymer ?
#
loop_
_entity_poly.entity_id
_entity_poly.type
_entity_poly.pdbx_seq_one_letter_code
_entity_poly.pdbx_strand_id
1 'polypeptide(L)'
;MCSGVTVLDFDHSYHQQAHLQNPAYEWLDLSDIPGTKRYCAAESLSVIRQRLRKRKKRGVTLIGSGNYHYVTYLLLSEMKMPFSLVLFDHHTDMMEPLGATVVSCGSWVLKAVEELPLLKKVVIIGARHGTKWKIPFHLKRKISILENVPPGTAETLVRSIVSLLPTNVVYISIDKDVLDRTEVVTDWEQGTMKLQVLIGLLRGIAKYREICGIDICGEYPVSPVAMFRPEYRGAVRKNARANQVLLDTIHTLKIKD
;
A
#
# COMPACT_ATOMS: atom_id res chain seq x y z
N MET A 1 -11.31 16.29 -6.07
CA MET A 1 -10.22 15.47 -5.52
C MET A 1 -10.71 14.43 -4.55
N CYS A 2 -10.02 13.30 -4.50
CA CYS A 2 -10.08 12.34 -3.42
C CYS A 2 -9.54 12.99 -2.13
N SER A 3 -10.35 13.12 -1.08
CA SER A 3 -9.93 13.72 0.20
C SER A 3 -10.33 12.86 1.39
N GLY A 4 -9.72 13.15 2.54
CA GLY A 4 -9.93 12.45 3.81
C GLY A 4 -9.36 11.04 3.87
N VAL A 5 -9.55 10.41 5.03
CA VAL A 5 -8.99 9.09 5.36
C VAL A 5 -10.12 8.09 5.57
N THR A 6 -9.99 6.91 4.96
CA THR A 6 -10.79 5.72 5.26
C THR A 6 -9.93 4.71 6.00
N VAL A 7 -10.45 4.09 7.05
CA VAL A 7 -9.84 2.98 7.77
C VAL A 7 -10.66 1.73 7.50
N LEU A 8 -10.02 0.70 6.92
CA LEU A 8 -10.64 -0.59 6.69
C LEU A 8 -10.36 -1.48 7.90
N ASP A 9 -11.41 -1.94 8.56
CA ASP A 9 -11.29 -2.76 9.75
C ASP A 9 -11.54 -4.24 9.42
N PHE A 10 -10.48 -4.92 8.98
CA PHE A 10 -10.51 -6.37 8.75
C PHE A 10 -10.14 -7.19 9.99
N ASP A 11 -9.24 -6.67 10.82
CA ASP A 11 -8.57 -7.43 11.89
C ASP A 11 -8.38 -6.66 13.19
N HIS A 12 -9.00 -5.48 13.32
CA HIS A 12 -8.93 -4.61 14.49
C HIS A 12 -7.52 -4.09 14.83
N SER A 13 -6.54 -4.23 13.92
CA SER A 13 -5.16 -3.78 14.14
C SER A 13 -5.01 -2.28 14.42
N TYR A 14 -5.94 -1.47 13.91
CA TYR A 14 -5.94 -0.03 14.12
C TYR A 14 -6.61 0.44 15.41
N HIS A 15 -7.37 -0.41 16.11
CA HIS A 15 -8.17 0.01 17.29
C HIS A 15 -7.31 0.57 18.43
N GLN A 16 -6.09 0.05 18.59
CA GLN A 16 -5.15 0.50 19.63
C GLN A 16 -4.37 1.76 19.26
N GLN A 17 -4.61 2.33 18.08
CA GLN A 17 -3.95 3.54 17.61
C GLN A 17 -4.86 4.75 17.83
N ALA A 18 -4.72 5.40 19.00
CA ALA A 18 -5.64 6.46 19.43
C ALA A 18 -5.82 7.61 18.42
N HIS A 19 -4.76 7.97 17.69
CA HIS A 19 -4.81 9.02 16.66
C HIS A 19 -5.69 8.67 15.44
N LEU A 20 -6.01 7.39 15.23
CA LEU A 20 -6.92 6.93 14.18
C LEU A 20 -8.40 6.96 14.60
N GLN A 21 -8.69 7.15 15.89
CA GLN A 21 -10.05 7.35 16.42
C GLN A 21 -10.56 8.78 16.16
N ASN A 22 -10.06 9.42 15.11
CA ASN A 22 -10.43 10.77 14.71
C ASN A 22 -11.83 10.74 14.07
N PRO A 23 -12.82 11.52 14.58
CA PRO A 23 -14.16 11.56 14.01
C PRO A 23 -14.23 12.02 12.54
N ALA A 24 -13.17 12.65 12.02
CA ALA A 24 -13.06 13.02 10.61
C ALA A 24 -12.75 11.83 9.69
N TYR A 25 -12.28 10.71 10.25
CA TYR A 25 -11.94 9.50 9.51
C TYR A 25 -13.17 8.60 9.37
N GLU A 26 -13.31 7.99 8.21
CA GLU A 26 -14.39 7.05 7.93
C GLU A 26 -13.92 5.63 8.23
N TRP A 27 -14.55 4.95 9.17
CA TRP A 27 -14.27 3.55 9.47
C TRP A 27 -15.24 2.66 8.72
N LEU A 28 -14.70 1.67 8.00
CA LEU A 28 -15.47 0.66 7.29
C LEU A 28 -15.18 -0.70 7.90
N ASP A 29 -16.17 -1.25 8.61
CA ASP A 29 -16.10 -2.59 9.16
C ASP A 29 -16.18 -3.64 8.03
N LEU A 30 -15.16 -4.50 7.98
CA LEU A 30 -15.02 -5.61 7.04
C LEU A 30 -14.69 -6.93 7.79
N SER A 31 -14.71 -6.91 9.13
CA SER A 31 -14.31 -8.02 9.99
C SER A 31 -15.27 -9.22 9.92
N ASP A 32 -16.51 -8.98 9.48
CA ASP A 32 -17.54 -10.01 9.29
C ASP A 32 -17.41 -10.76 7.96
N ILE A 33 -16.54 -10.32 7.05
CA ILE A 33 -16.38 -10.96 5.74
C ILE A 33 -15.43 -12.17 5.86
N PRO A 34 -15.89 -13.40 5.63
CA PRO A 34 -15.06 -14.59 5.75
C PRO A 34 -14.07 -14.72 4.58
N GLY A 35 -12.98 -15.46 4.81
CA GLY A 35 -12.06 -15.84 3.74
C GLY A 35 -11.35 -14.66 3.07
N THR A 36 -10.87 -13.71 3.87
CA THR A 36 -10.19 -12.49 3.41
C THR A 36 -8.69 -12.47 3.73
N LYS A 37 -8.23 -13.27 4.68
CA LYS A 37 -6.83 -13.21 5.12
C LYS A 37 -5.90 -13.89 4.11
N ARG A 38 -4.95 -13.14 3.54
CA ARG A 38 -3.95 -13.55 2.52
C ARG A 38 -4.53 -13.87 1.16
N TYR A 39 -5.59 -14.65 1.12
CA TYR A 39 -6.33 -15.04 -0.07
C TYR A 39 -7.77 -14.58 0.09
N CYS A 40 -8.33 -14.05 -0.99
CA CYS A 40 -9.71 -13.58 -1.04
C CYS A 40 -10.43 -14.23 -2.21
N ALA A 41 -11.46 -15.01 -1.92
CA ALA A 41 -12.36 -15.57 -2.91
C ALA A 41 -13.16 -14.46 -3.61
N ALA A 42 -13.63 -14.74 -4.83
CA ALA A 42 -14.35 -13.78 -5.67
C ALA A 42 -15.61 -13.22 -4.97
N GLU A 43 -16.32 -14.05 -4.21
CA GLU A 43 -17.53 -13.68 -3.47
C GLU A 43 -17.20 -12.65 -2.39
N SER A 44 -16.22 -12.94 -1.52
CA SER A 44 -15.74 -12.02 -0.49
C SER A 44 -15.17 -10.74 -1.09
N LEU A 45 -14.44 -10.84 -2.20
CA LEU A 45 -13.88 -9.70 -2.92
C LEU A 45 -14.98 -8.78 -3.46
N SER A 46 -16.09 -9.37 -3.93
CA SER A 46 -17.28 -8.64 -4.39
C SER A 46 -17.96 -7.87 -3.24
N VAL A 47 -18.09 -8.48 -2.06
CA VAL A 47 -18.63 -7.82 -0.87
C VAL A 47 -17.73 -6.65 -0.44
N ILE A 48 -16.41 -6.87 -0.38
CA ILE A 48 -15.44 -5.81 -0.07
C ILE A 48 -15.58 -4.66 -1.08
N ARG A 49 -15.64 -4.96 -2.38
CA ARG A 49 -15.83 -3.96 -3.44
C ARG A 49 -17.12 -3.16 -3.23
N GLN A 50 -18.23 -3.81 -2.91
CA GLN A 50 -19.51 -3.14 -2.69
C GLN A 50 -19.43 -2.15 -1.51
N ARG A 51 -18.80 -2.56 -0.42
CA ARG A 51 -18.63 -1.70 0.77
C ARG A 51 -17.66 -0.56 0.51
N LEU A 52 -16.52 -0.83 -0.13
CA LEU A 52 -15.57 0.19 -0.55
C LEU A 52 -16.23 1.27 -1.43
N ARG A 53 -17.14 0.90 -2.34
CA ARG A 53 -17.82 1.88 -3.19
C ARG A 53 -18.72 2.85 -2.42
N LYS A 54 -19.20 2.48 -1.23
CA LYS A 54 -20.03 3.33 -0.37
C LYS A 54 -19.23 4.38 0.41
N ARG A 55 -17.89 4.23 0.48
CA ARG A 55 -17.03 5.17 1.20
C ARG A 55 -17.09 6.57 0.61
N LYS A 56 -17.10 7.57 1.50
CA LYS A 56 -17.10 8.99 1.18
C LYS A 56 -15.69 9.57 1.13
N LYS A 57 -14.76 9.04 1.93
CA LYS A 57 -13.36 9.48 1.98
C LYS A 57 -12.49 8.63 1.07
N ARG A 58 -11.78 9.26 0.13
CA ARG A 58 -11.02 8.54 -0.92
C ARG A 58 -9.56 8.97 -1.02
N GLY A 59 -9.12 9.93 -0.21
CA GLY A 59 -7.74 10.45 -0.26
C GLY A 59 -6.72 9.41 0.17
N VAL A 60 -6.85 8.92 1.40
CA VAL A 60 -5.99 7.88 1.98
C VAL A 60 -6.84 6.70 2.45
N THR A 61 -6.39 5.47 2.20
CA THR A 61 -7.02 4.25 2.71
C THR A 61 -6.03 3.45 3.56
N LEU A 62 -6.34 3.27 4.84
CA LEU A 62 -5.59 2.36 5.72
C LEU A 62 -6.21 0.96 5.60
N ILE A 63 -5.43 -0.03 5.15
CA ILE A 63 -5.93 -1.37 4.77
C ILE A 63 -5.81 -2.38 5.93
N GLY A 64 -4.88 -2.19 6.86
CA GLY A 64 -4.62 -3.10 7.98
C GLY A 64 -3.28 -3.82 7.81
N SER A 65 -3.25 -5.09 8.19
CA SER A 65 -2.12 -6.00 7.95
C SER A 65 -1.84 -6.17 6.43
N GLY A 66 -0.60 -6.49 6.06
CA GLY A 66 -0.21 -6.81 4.67
C GLY A 66 -0.98 -7.99 4.07
N ASN A 67 -1.62 -8.83 4.90
CA ASN A 67 -2.49 -9.92 4.45
C ASN A 67 -3.68 -9.45 3.58
N TYR A 68 -4.05 -8.16 3.64
CA TYR A 68 -5.18 -7.58 2.90
C TYR A 68 -4.74 -6.66 1.75
N HIS A 69 -3.45 -6.63 1.40
CA HIS A 69 -2.91 -5.70 0.39
C HIS A 69 -3.54 -5.85 -1.00
N TYR A 70 -4.14 -7.02 -1.29
CA TYR A 70 -4.95 -7.22 -2.50
C TYR A 70 -6.14 -6.25 -2.62
N VAL A 71 -6.55 -5.58 -1.55
CA VAL A 71 -7.57 -4.53 -1.58
C VAL A 71 -7.13 -3.36 -2.48
N THR A 72 -5.83 -3.11 -2.60
CA THR A 72 -5.29 -2.10 -3.53
C THR A 72 -5.76 -2.35 -4.96
N TYR A 73 -5.84 -3.61 -5.43
CA TYR A 73 -6.43 -3.92 -6.74
C TYR A 73 -7.86 -3.36 -6.90
N LEU A 74 -8.69 -3.43 -5.84
CA LEU A 74 -10.04 -2.85 -5.87
C LEU A 74 -10.01 -1.32 -5.93
N LEU A 75 -9.13 -0.68 -5.16
CA LEU A 75 -8.96 0.78 -5.17
C LEU A 75 -8.50 1.26 -6.56
N LEU A 76 -7.53 0.57 -7.17
CA LEU A 76 -7.04 0.84 -8.52
C LEU A 76 -8.10 0.61 -9.59
N SER A 77 -9.03 -0.34 -9.41
CA SER A 77 -10.10 -0.61 -10.36
C SER A 77 -11.13 0.52 -10.46
N GLU A 78 -11.14 1.46 -9.52
CA GLU A 78 -12.03 2.63 -9.54
C GLU A 78 -11.50 3.78 -10.40
N MET A 79 -10.25 3.69 -10.85
CA MET A 79 -9.60 4.74 -11.65
C MET A 79 -10.30 4.91 -12.99
N LYS A 80 -10.60 6.17 -13.34
CA LYS A 80 -11.34 6.54 -14.57
C LYS A 80 -10.47 7.12 -15.68
N MET A 81 -9.17 7.27 -15.44
CA MET A 81 -8.21 7.81 -16.39
C MET A 81 -6.88 7.04 -16.30
N PRO A 82 -6.04 7.08 -17.36
CA PRO A 82 -4.73 6.44 -17.34
C PRO A 82 -3.86 6.92 -16.18
N PHE A 83 -3.27 5.98 -15.44
CA PHE A 83 -2.45 6.27 -14.27
C PHE A 83 -1.26 5.31 -14.16
N SER A 84 -0.31 5.66 -13.30
CA SER A 84 0.82 4.81 -12.93
C SER A 84 0.75 4.49 -11.44
N LEU A 85 1.18 3.29 -11.07
CA LEU A 85 1.31 2.87 -9.68
C LEU A 85 2.76 3.07 -9.23
N VAL A 86 2.96 3.74 -8.11
CA VAL A 86 4.19 3.65 -7.32
C VAL A 86 3.89 2.76 -6.11
N LEU A 87 4.58 1.63 -6.02
CA LEU A 87 4.44 0.66 -4.95
C LEU A 87 5.69 0.68 -4.08
N PHE A 88 5.55 1.02 -2.81
CA PHE A 88 6.59 0.83 -1.80
C PHE A 88 6.34 -0.49 -1.10
N ASP A 89 7.23 -1.46 -1.30
CA ASP A 89 7.01 -2.84 -0.85
C ASP A 89 8.33 -3.61 -0.87
N HIS A 90 8.56 -4.49 0.10
CA HIS A 90 9.67 -5.45 0.07
C HIS A 90 9.40 -6.62 -0.88
N HIS A 91 8.13 -6.95 -1.08
CA HIS A 91 7.64 -7.98 -1.98
C HIS A 91 7.20 -7.35 -3.31
N THR A 92 7.14 -8.16 -4.37
CA THR A 92 6.68 -7.67 -5.67
C THR A 92 5.19 -7.85 -5.88
N ASP A 93 4.55 -8.70 -5.08
CA ASP A 93 3.16 -9.12 -5.19
C ASP A 93 2.75 -9.59 -6.60
N MET A 94 3.72 -10.21 -7.27
CA MET A 94 3.60 -10.75 -8.62
C MET A 94 3.58 -12.29 -8.67
N MET A 95 3.23 -12.96 -7.57
CA MET A 95 3.06 -14.41 -7.58
C MET A 95 1.93 -14.80 -8.53
N GLU A 96 2.06 -15.96 -9.15
CA GLU A 96 0.96 -16.55 -9.92
C GLU A 96 -0.23 -16.80 -8.97
N PRO A 97 -1.46 -16.40 -9.35
CA PRO A 97 -2.62 -16.60 -8.51
C PRO A 97 -3.00 -18.08 -8.41
N LEU A 98 -3.59 -18.48 -7.27
CA LEU A 98 -4.16 -19.81 -7.07
C LEU A 98 -5.49 -19.94 -7.82
N GLY A 99 -5.42 -20.02 -9.14
CA GLY A 99 -6.58 -20.06 -10.03
C GLY A 99 -7.18 -18.69 -10.35
N ALA A 100 -8.12 -18.65 -11.30
CA ALA A 100 -8.67 -17.40 -11.83
C ALA A 100 -9.60 -16.65 -10.86
N THR A 101 -10.12 -17.34 -9.83
CA THR A 101 -11.19 -16.83 -8.95
C THR A 101 -10.69 -16.31 -7.60
N VAL A 102 -9.39 -16.40 -7.33
CA VAL A 102 -8.80 -15.98 -6.05
C VAL A 102 -7.74 -14.91 -6.29
N VAL A 103 -7.77 -13.84 -5.51
CA VAL A 103 -6.68 -12.86 -5.43
C VAL A 103 -6.00 -13.00 -4.08
N SER A 104 -4.68 -12.82 -4.03
CA SER A 104 -3.92 -12.87 -2.79
C SER A 104 -3.12 -11.59 -2.58
N CYS A 105 -2.70 -11.34 -1.33
CA CYS A 105 -1.73 -10.29 -1.04
C CYS A 105 -0.44 -10.47 -1.86
N GLY A 106 -0.03 -11.70 -2.19
CA GLY A 106 1.16 -11.93 -3.02
C GLY A 106 0.95 -11.87 -4.54
N SER A 107 -0.28 -11.70 -5.05
CA SER A 107 -0.58 -11.84 -6.49
C SER A 107 -1.33 -10.65 -7.11
N TRP A 108 -1.67 -9.64 -6.31
CA TRP A 108 -2.57 -8.57 -6.77
C TRP A 108 -1.91 -7.64 -7.79
N VAL A 109 -0.59 -7.45 -7.76
CA VAL A 109 0.12 -6.61 -8.75
C VAL A 109 0.06 -7.27 -10.11
N LEU A 110 0.31 -8.58 -10.19
CA LEU A 110 0.18 -9.32 -11.46
C LEU A 110 -1.25 -9.19 -12.01
N LYS A 111 -2.26 -9.47 -11.18
CA LYS A 111 -3.66 -9.32 -11.55
C LYS A 111 -4.01 -7.90 -12.01
N ALA A 112 -3.55 -6.87 -11.29
CA ALA A 112 -3.80 -5.47 -11.65
C ALA A 112 -3.16 -5.11 -13.00
N VAL A 113 -1.94 -5.57 -13.24
CA VAL A 113 -1.21 -5.31 -14.48
C VAL A 113 -1.89 -6.00 -15.67
N GLU A 114 -2.45 -7.19 -15.49
CA GLU A 114 -3.15 -7.93 -16.53
C GLU A 114 -4.56 -7.40 -16.80
N GLU A 115 -5.31 -7.04 -15.76
CA GLU A 115 -6.75 -6.75 -15.88
C GLU A 115 -7.10 -5.26 -15.94
N LEU A 116 -6.24 -4.36 -15.48
CA LEU A 116 -6.55 -2.92 -15.43
C LEU A 116 -5.95 -2.19 -16.65
N PRO A 117 -6.74 -1.89 -17.70
CA PRO A 117 -6.23 -1.26 -18.93
C PRO A 117 -5.75 0.18 -18.72
N LEU A 118 -6.23 0.85 -17.68
CA LEU A 118 -5.84 2.21 -17.32
C LEU A 118 -4.54 2.27 -16.51
N LEU A 119 -4.11 1.17 -15.89
CA LEU A 119 -2.80 1.07 -15.26
C LEU A 119 -1.73 0.98 -16.35
N LYS A 120 -0.95 2.05 -16.55
CA LYS A 120 0.04 2.16 -17.63
C LYS A 120 1.44 1.73 -17.21
N LYS A 121 1.77 1.84 -15.93
CA LYS A 121 3.08 1.51 -15.38
C LYS A 121 2.98 1.13 -13.92
N VAL A 122 3.79 0.18 -13.48
CA VAL A 122 4.08 -0.08 -12.07
C VAL A 122 5.57 0.18 -11.81
N VAL A 123 5.86 0.98 -10.80
CA VAL A 123 7.22 1.19 -10.28
C VAL A 123 7.25 0.69 -8.85
N ILE A 124 7.93 -0.44 -8.62
CA ILE A 124 8.09 -1.07 -7.30
C ILE A 124 9.41 -0.58 -6.70
N ILE A 125 9.37 -0.08 -5.47
CA ILE A 125 10.47 0.59 -4.79
C ILE A 125 10.73 -0.12 -3.46
N GLY A 126 11.96 -0.61 -3.28
CA GLY A 126 12.40 -1.30 -2.06
C GLY A 126 12.27 -2.82 -2.08
N ALA A 127 11.87 -3.40 -3.22
CA ALA A 127 11.70 -4.84 -3.34
C ALA A 127 13.01 -5.61 -3.09
N ARG A 128 12.91 -6.83 -2.57
CA ARG A 128 14.04 -7.71 -2.32
C ARG A 128 14.95 -7.85 -3.55
N HIS A 129 16.27 -7.82 -3.31
CA HIS A 129 17.27 -7.99 -4.36
C HIS A 129 17.11 -9.31 -5.11
N GLY A 130 17.28 -9.27 -6.43
CA GLY A 130 17.16 -10.46 -7.28
C GLY A 130 15.70 -10.90 -7.46
N THR A 131 14.74 -9.97 -7.51
CA THR A 131 13.35 -10.24 -7.89
C THR A 131 13.05 -9.81 -9.31
N LYS A 132 13.84 -8.90 -9.90
CA LYS A 132 13.70 -8.43 -11.30
C LYS A 132 13.60 -9.54 -12.36
N TRP A 133 14.34 -10.62 -12.20
CA TRP A 133 14.35 -11.72 -13.18
C TRP A 133 13.04 -12.50 -13.21
N LYS A 134 12.24 -12.42 -12.14
CA LYS A 134 10.94 -13.09 -12.03
C LYS A 134 9.82 -12.38 -12.82
N ILE A 135 10.06 -11.17 -13.31
CA ILE A 135 9.06 -10.44 -14.11
C ILE A 135 8.85 -11.16 -15.45
N PRO A 136 7.61 -11.56 -15.79
CA PRO A 136 7.29 -12.15 -17.09
C PRO A 136 7.74 -11.26 -18.25
N PHE A 137 8.29 -11.86 -19.32
CA PHE A 137 8.90 -11.11 -20.43
C PHE A 137 7.97 -10.04 -21.02
N HIS A 138 6.69 -10.39 -21.23
CA HIS A 138 5.69 -9.50 -21.77
C HIS A 138 5.35 -8.30 -20.86
N LEU A 139 5.70 -8.35 -19.56
CA LEU A 139 5.48 -7.28 -18.58
C LEU A 139 6.70 -6.40 -18.33
N LYS A 140 7.88 -6.73 -18.87
CA LYS A 140 9.13 -5.98 -18.62
C LYS A 140 9.06 -4.50 -18.99
N ARG A 141 8.20 -4.12 -19.95
CA ARG A 141 7.96 -2.70 -20.30
C ARG A 141 7.05 -2.00 -19.28
N LYS A 142 6.06 -2.72 -18.74
CA LYS A 142 5.02 -2.19 -17.86
C LYS A 142 5.48 -2.10 -16.40
N ILE A 143 6.51 -2.86 -16.00
CA ILE A 143 6.99 -2.94 -14.62
C ILE A 143 8.44 -2.53 -14.52
N SER A 144 8.78 -1.74 -13.50
CA SER A 144 10.15 -1.38 -13.15
C SER A 144 10.35 -1.59 -11.65
N ILE A 145 11.45 -2.23 -11.26
CA ILE A 145 11.76 -2.52 -9.85
C ILE A 145 13.05 -1.80 -9.45
N LEU A 146 13.03 -1.14 -8.29
CA LEU A 146 14.17 -0.48 -7.65
C LEU A 146 14.48 -1.22 -6.34
N GLU A 147 15.36 -2.21 -6.40
CA GLU A 147 15.65 -3.12 -5.26
C GLU A 147 16.58 -2.49 -4.20
N ASN A 148 17.53 -1.64 -4.62
CA ASN A 148 18.53 -1.03 -3.74
C ASN A 148 18.34 0.49 -3.68
N VAL A 149 17.41 0.93 -2.83
CA VAL A 149 17.22 2.36 -2.60
C VAL A 149 18.32 2.86 -1.65
N PRO A 150 19.22 3.75 -2.09
CA PRO A 150 20.31 4.22 -1.24
C PRO A 150 19.78 4.97 -0.01
N PRO A 151 20.57 5.06 1.09
CA PRO A 151 20.23 5.89 2.23
C PRO A 151 20.09 7.35 1.79
N GLY A 152 19.01 8.00 2.23
CA GLY A 152 18.67 9.36 1.84
C GLY A 152 17.84 9.45 0.55
N THR A 153 17.38 10.67 0.25
CA THR A 153 16.57 10.93 -0.95
C THR A 153 17.25 11.97 -1.81
N ALA A 154 18.22 11.52 -2.62
CA ALA A 154 18.84 12.39 -3.61
C ALA A 154 17.82 12.81 -4.66
N GLU A 155 17.88 14.08 -5.10
CA GLU A 155 17.01 14.59 -6.16
C GLU A 155 17.13 13.76 -7.46
N THR A 156 18.31 13.21 -7.73
CA THR A 156 18.59 12.32 -8.86
C THR A 156 17.75 11.03 -8.81
N LEU A 157 17.55 10.45 -7.63
CA LEU A 157 16.71 9.27 -7.44
C LEU A 157 15.24 9.61 -7.71
N VAL A 158 14.75 10.73 -7.17
CA VAL A 158 13.38 11.21 -7.42
C VAL A 158 13.17 11.42 -8.91
N ARG A 159 14.08 12.12 -9.60
CA ARG A 159 13.99 12.36 -11.05
C ARG A 159 14.01 11.05 -11.85
N SER A 160 14.82 10.07 -11.41
CA SER A 160 14.87 8.74 -12.02
C SER A 160 13.56 7.96 -11.85
N ILE A 161 12.91 8.05 -10.69
CA ILE A 161 11.58 7.44 -10.49
C ILE A 161 10.55 8.15 -11.36
N VAL A 162 10.54 9.48 -11.35
CA VAL A 162 9.60 10.29 -12.12
C VAL A 162 9.71 10.04 -13.62
N SER A 163 10.93 9.85 -14.15
CA SER A 163 11.13 9.55 -15.58
C SER A 163 10.59 8.18 -16.01
N LEU A 164 10.42 7.24 -15.06
CA LEU A 164 9.80 5.94 -15.33
C LEU A 164 8.27 6.01 -15.41
N LEU A 165 7.65 7.09 -14.91
CA LEU A 165 6.20 7.25 -14.80
C LEU A 165 5.66 7.97 -16.05
N PRO A 166 5.02 7.25 -17.00
CA PRO A 166 4.53 7.83 -18.26
C PRO A 166 3.27 8.68 -18.10
N THR A 167 2.58 8.60 -16.96
CA THR A 167 1.36 9.37 -16.69
C THR A 167 1.64 10.49 -15.70
N ASN A 168 0.90 11.60 -15.81
CA ASN A 168 0.92 12.66 -14.81
C ASN A 168 0.24 12.21 -13.50
N VAL A 169 -0.79 11.38 -13.62
CA VAL A 169 -1.56 10.85 -12.50
C VAL A 169 -0.89 9.59 -11.94
N VAL A 170 -0.68 9.57 -10.63
CA VAL A 170 -0.04 8.49 -9.89
C VAL A 170 -0.90 8.07 -8.72
N TYR A 171 -1.05 6.75 -8.56
CA TYR A 171 -1.57 6.15 -7.34
C TYR A 171 -0.37 5.61 -6.54
N ILE A 172 -0.38 5.79 -5.21
CA ILE A 172 0.71 5.31 -4.35
C ILE A 172 0.17 4.24 -3.39
N SER A 173 0.80 3.07 -3.37
CA SER A 173 0.52 2.04 -2.37
C SER A 173 1.76 1.81 -1.52
N ILE A 174 1.58 1.70 -0.21
CA ILE A 174 2.66 1.55 0.77
C ILE A 174 2.38 0.30 1.60
N ASP A 175 3.09 -0.80 1.32
CA ASP A 175 3.31 -1.82 2.34
C ASP A 175 4.48 -1.38 3.23
N LYS A 176 4.22 -1.29 4.53
CA LYS A 176 5.22 -0.89 5.51
C LYS A 176 6.31 -1.94 5.69
N ASP A 177 6.16 -3.16 5.19
CA ASP A 177 7.23 -4.16 5.24
C ASP A 177 8.48 -3.73 4.45
N VAL A 178 8.38 -2.78 3.52
CA VAL A 178 9.52 -2.14 2.85
C VAL A 178 10.49 -1.48 3.85
N LEU A 179 9.95 -1.06 5.01
CA LEU A 179 10.67 -0.36 6.05
C LEU A 179 11.44 -1.31 6.95
N ASP A 180 12.55 -0.80 7.48
CA ASP A 180 13.39 -1.49 8.45
C ASP A 180 12.64 -1.84 9.75
N ARG A 181 12.96 -3.01 10.34
CA ARG A 181 12.36 -3.51 11.60
C ARG A 181 12.53 -2.57 12.81
N THR A 182 13.49 -1.66 12.73
CA THR A 182 13.67 -0.61 13.72
C THR A 182 12.55 0.45 13.66
N GLU A 183 12.00 0.72 12.47
CA GLU A 183 10.95 1.72 12.20
C GLU A 183 9.54 1.17 12.45
N VAL A 184 9.25 -0.02 11.94
CA VAL A 184 7.93 -0.69 11.99
C VAL A 184 8.10 -2.19 12.20
N VAL A 185 7.05 -2.87 12.62
CA VAL A 185 7.01 -4.34 12.73
C VAL A 185 5.79 -4.86 11.97
N THR A 186 6.02 -5.78 11.04
CA THR A 186 4.98 -6.43 10.22
C THR A 186 4.97 -7.94 10.43
N ASP A 187 4.02 -8.65 9.84
CA ASP A 187 3.97 -10.12 9.79
C ASP A 187 4.66 -10.74 8.57
N TRP A 188 5.38 -9.93 7.79
CA TRP A 188 6.09 -10.32 6.58
C TRP A 188 7.60 -10.10 6.68
N GLU A 189 8.36 -10.60 5.70
CA GLU A 189 9.79 -10.31 5.59
C GLU A 189 9.97 -8.80 5.39
N GLN A 190 10.82 -8.18 6.22
CA GLN A 190 11.02 -6.73 6.15
C GLN A 190 12.22 -6.35 5.30
N GLY A 191 12.09 -5.24 4.59
CA GLY A 191 13.16 -4.52 3.95
C GLY A 191 13.99 -3.71 4.94
N THR A 192 14.76 -2.77 4.39
CA THR A 192 15.75 -1.99 5.14
C THR A 192 15.58 -0.49 4.98
N MET A 193 14.50 -0.05 4.31
CA MET A 193 14.26 1.36 4.05
C MET A 193 13.96 2.10 5.36
N LYS A 194 14.59 3.26 5.58
CA LYS A 194 14.22 4.13 6.69
C LYS A 194 12.98 4.94 6.34
N LEU A 195 12.13 5.19 7.32
CA LEU A 195 10.86 5.93 7.13
C LEU A 195 11.10 7.31 6.50
N GLN A 196 12.20 7.98 6.84
CA GLN A 196 12.55 9.28 6.25
C GLN A 196 12.87 9.21 4.76
N VAL A 197 13.43 8.11 4.27
CA VAL A 197 13.69 7.92 2.83
C VAL A 197 12.38 7.81 2.08
N LEU A 198 11.44 7.01 2.60
CA LEU A 198 10.08 6.87 2.05
C LEU A 198 9.39 8.25 1.98
N ILE A 199 9.39 9.01 3.09
CA ILE A 199 8.82 10.37 3.15
C ILE A 199 9.44 11.31 2.12
N GLY A 200 10.77 11.28 1.99
CA GLY A 200 11.48 12.08 0.99
C GLY A 200 11.03 11.73 -0.43
N LEU A 201 10.85 10.45 -0.72
CA LEU A 201 10.38 9.98 -2.03
C LEU A 201 8.93 10.38 -2.30
N LEU A 202 8.03 10.25 -1.31
CA LEU A 202 6.64 10.73 -1.42
C LEU A 202 6.59 12.22 -1.77
N ARG A 203 7.31 13.05 -1.00
CA ARG A 203 7.40 14.50 -1.25
C ARG A 203 8.02 14.80 -2.61
N GLY A 204 9.04 14.04 -2.99
CA GLY A 204 9.71 14.18 -4.28
C GLY A 204 8.76 13.90 -5.45
N ILE A 205 8.04 12.78 -5.41
CA ILE A 205 7.07 12.39 -6.45
C ILE A 205 5.93 13.41 -6.55
N ALA A 206 5.40 13.85 -5.41
CA ALA A 206 4.31 14.84 -5.34
C ALA A 206 4.65 16.21 -5.96
N LYS A 207 5.95 16.55 -6.10
CA LYS A 207 6.37 17.78 -6.81
C LYS A 207 6.13 17.70 -8.32
N TYR A 208 6.16 16.50 -8.90
CA TYR A 208 6.15 16.29 -10.35
C TYR A 208 4.93 15.56 -10.88
N ARG A 209 4.11 14.97 -10.00
CA ARG A 209 2.97 14.13 -10.35
C ARG A 209 1.77 14.45 -9.48
N GLU A 210 0.59 14.28 -10.06
CA GLU A 210 -0.68 14.40 -9.35
C GLU A 210 -0.97 13.07 -8.64
N ILE A 211 -1.09 13.10 -7.31
CA ILE A 211 -1.41 11.91 -6.53
C ILE A 211 -2.93 11.78 -6.43
N CYS A 212 -3.48 10.75 -7.05
CA CYS A 212 -4.94 10.52 -7.12
C CYS A 212 -5.51 9.72 -5.94
N GLY A 213 -4.65 9.04 -5.18
CA GLY A 213 -5.02 8.22 -4.03
C GLY A 213 -3.79 7.57 -3.43
N ILE A 214 -3.89 7.27 -2.12
CA ILE A 214 -2.85 6.56 -1.38
C ILE A 214 -3.49 5.45 -0.55
N ASP A 215 -2.86 4.28 -0.50
CA ASP A 215 -3.13 3.31 0.56
C ASP A 215 -1.89 2.91 1.36
N ILE A 216 -2.13 2.45 2.59
CA ILE A 216 -1.11 2.03 3.55
C ILE A 216 -1.56 0.72 4.20
N CYS A 217 -0.72 -0.30 4.16
CA CYS A 217 -0.89 -1.58 4.86
C CYS A 217 0.37 -1.94 5.67
N GLY A 218 0.48 -3.20 6.12
CA GLY A 218 1.62 -3.68 6.91
C GLY A 218 1.49 -3.44 8.42
N GLU A 219 0.26 -3.51 8.97
CA GLU A 219 0.10 -3.59 10.43
C GLU A 219 0.57 -4.92 11.03
N TYR A 220 1.01 -4.85 12.30
CA TYR A 220 1.29 -6.04 13.08
C TYR A 220 -0.03 -6.70 13.47
N PRO A 221 -0.28 -7.97 13.11
CA PRO A 221 -1.58 -8.59 13.29
C PRO A 221 -1.96 -8.68 14.76
N VAL A 222 -3.24 -8.45 15.05
CA VAL A 222 -3.78 -8.60 16.40
C VAL A 222 -3.69 -10.07 16.82
N SER A 223 -3.19 -10.29 18.04
CA SER A 223 -3.26 -11.59 18.71
C SER A 223 -3.84 -11.37 20.10
N PRO A 224 -5.05 -11.87 20.40
CA PRO A 224 -5.66 -11.74 21.72
C PRO A 224 -4.78 -12.30 22.85
N VAL A 225 -4.00 -13.34 22.55
CA VAL A 225 -3.06 -13.94 23.51
C VAL A 225 -1.80 -13.07 23.70
N ALA A 226 -1.39 -12.32 22.68
CA ALA A 226 -0.19 -11.49 22.73
C ALA A 226 -0.45 -10.04 23.15
N MET A 227 -1.71 -9.58 23.27
CA MET A 227 -2.04 -8.17 23.47
C MET A 227 -1.42 -7.54 24.73
N PHE A 228 -1.15 -8.36 25.75
CA PHE A 228 -0.52 -7.92 27.00
C PHE A 228 1.01 -8.00 26.97
N ARG A 229 1.60 -8.61 25.93
CA ARG A 229 3.05 -8.79 25.81
C ARG A 229 3.74 -7.46 25.45
N PRO A 230 4.88 -7.13 26.09
CA PRO A 230 5.63 -5.90 25.79
C PRO A 230 6.03 -5.77 24.32
N GLU A 231 6.36 -6.87 23.66
CA GLU A 231 6.78 -6.90 22.26
C GLU A 231 5.64 -6.48 21.33
N TYR A 232 4.43 -7.00 21.58
CA TYR A 232 3.23 -6.62 20.84
C TYR A 232 2.91 -5.13 21.02
N ARG A 233 2.90 -4.65 22.26
CA ARG A 233 2.69 -3.21 22.55
C ARG A 233 3.79 -2.33 21.94
N GLY A 234 5.01 -2.84 21.87
CA GLY A 234 6.13 -2.18 21.18
C GLY A 234 5.89 -2.06 19.68
N ALA A 235 5.47 -3.14 19.03
CA ALA A 235 5.12 -3.19 17.60
C ALA A 235 3.97 -2.22 17.27
N VAL A 236 2.86 -2.29 18.02
CA VAL A 236 1.71 -1.38 17.82
C VAL A 236 2.12 0.08 17.96
N ARG A 237 2.93 0.44 18.98
CA ARG A 237 3.41 1.83 19.15
C ARG A 237 4.32 2.29 18.00
N LYS A 238 5.21 1.44 17.52
CA LYS A 238 6.07 1.74 16.36
C LYS A 238 5.24 1.99 15.10
N ASN A 239 4.31 1.08 14.80
CA ASN A 239 3.44 1.19 13.65
C ASN A 239 2.51 2.41 13.73
N ALA A 240 1.97 2.70 14.91
CA ALA A 240 1.16 3.89 15.16
C ALA A 240 1.94 5.19 14.89
N ARG A 241 3.20 5.25 15.35
CA ARG A 241 4.08 6.40 15.06
C ARG A 241 4.33 6.52 13.55
N ALA A 242 4.60 5.43 12.86
CA ALA A 242 4.81 5.46 11.41
C ALA A 242 3.56 5.93 10.66
N ASN A 243 2.36 5.45 11.02
CA ASN A 243 1.10 5.89 10.44
C ASN A 243 0.87 7.38 10.66
N GLN A 244 1.06 7.88 11.88
CA GLN A 244 0.94 9.31 12.20
C GLN A 244 1.85 10.14 11.28
N VAL A 245 3.13 9.79 11.20
CA VAL A 245 4.10 10.53 10.38
C VAL A 245 3.75 10.47 8.88
N LEU A 246 3.30 9.32 8.39
CA LEU A 246 2.86 9.16 6.99
C LEU A 246 1.63 10.02 6.72
N LEU A 247 0.61 9.97 7.58
CA LEU A 247 -0.62 10.76 7.43
C LEU A 247 -0.33 12.26 7.48
N ASP A 248 0.48 12.71 8.44
CA ASP A 248 0.91 14.12 8.55
C ASP A 248 1.65 14.56 7.28
N THR A 249 2.58 13.72 6.80
CA THR A 249 3.30 13.98 5.55
C THR A 249 2.34 14.10 4.37
N ILE A 250 1.43 13.14 4.21
CA ILE A 250 0.45 13.11 3.11
C ILE A 250 -0.46 14.33 3.15
N HIS A 251 -0.88 14.78 4.34
CA HIS A 251 -1.70 15.97 4.50
C HIS A 251 -1.01 17.25 4.02
N THR A 252 0.33 17.31 4.10
CA THR A 252 1.12 18.44 3.56
C THR A 252 1.36 18.37 2.06
N LEU A 253 1.11 17.22 1.41
CA LEU A 253 1.26 17.13 -0.04
C LEU A 253 0.14 17.94 -0.67
N LYS A 254 0.50 18.93 -1.50
CA LYS A 254 -0.46 19.62 -2.36
C LYS A 254 -1.00 18.60 -3.37
N ILE A 255 -2.07 17.90 -3.01
CA ILE A 255 -2.95 17.26 -3.99
C ILE A 255 -3.55 18.43 -4.75
N LYS A 256 -2.94 18.79 -5.89
CA LYS A 256 -3.31 20.01 -6.63
C LYS A 256 -4.77 19.93 -7.06
N ASP A 257 -5.47 21.04 -6.85
CA ASP A 257 -6.84 21.23 -7.32
C ASP A 257 -6.99 21.25 -8.85
#